data_AF-A0A379FZ47-F1
#
_entry.id   AF-A0A379FZ47-F1
#
_cell.length_a   1.000
_cell.length_b   1.000
_cell.length_c   1.000
_cell.angle_alpha   90.00
_cell.angle_beta   90.00
_cell.angle_gamma   90.00
#
_symmetry.space_group_name_H-M   'P 1'
#
loop_
_entity.id
_entity.type
_entity.pdbx_description
1 polymer ?
#
loop_
_entity_poly.entity_id
_entity_poly.type
_entity_poly.pdbx_seq_one_letter_code
_entity_poly.pdbx_strand_id
1 'polypeptide(L)'
;MKLSALEKENLLSIIASPRLVASHQKPASIQQGTEIPYVTNTDKKSHVQFKDAVLGMEVTPTISRDNKVEMVLKISHNSPDTAITTSQNHHLSINKQEIATSVTVKNNDTLILGGIFQQKQEKTEAGIPFLSQLPLLGNLFTNSFQHIDRRVLIVFITPKLINI
;
A
#
# COMPACT_ATOMS: atom_id res chain seq x y z
N MET A 1 -13.50 30.17 -29.19
CA MET A 1 -12.51 29.14 -28.77
C MET A 1 -12.45 29.16 -27.25
N LYS A 2 -12.66 28.02 -26.58
CA LYS A 2 -12.65 27.96 -25.11
C LYS A 2 -11.43 27.15 -24.68
N LEU A 3 -10.46 27.83 -24.08
CA LEU A 3 -9.30 27.18 -23.46
C LEU A 3 -9.73 26.70 -22.07
N SER A 4 -9.57 25.41 -21.80
CA SER A 4 -9.83 24.83 -20.48
C SER A 4 -8.51 24.27 -19.96
N ALA A 5 -7.97 24.88 -18.90
CA ALA A 5 -6.83 24.38 -18.15
C ALA A 5 -7.31 24.03 -16.73
N LEU A 6 -7.01 22.82 -16.27
CA LEU A 6 -7.36 22.35 -14.93
C LEU A 6 -6.13 21.66 -14.34
N GLU A 7 -5.61 22.24 -13.27
CA GLU A 7 -4.59 21.62 -12.41
C GLU A 7 -5.28 21.16 -11.12
N LYS A 8 -5.09 19.89 -10.74
CA LYS A 8 -5.68 19.30 -9.54
C LYS A 8 -4.62 18.51 -8.79
N GLU A 9 -4.33 18.93 -7.57
CA GLU A 9 -3.50 18.19 -6.62
C GLU A 9 -4.40 17.49 -5.59
N ASN A 10 -4.11 16.21 -5.30
CA ASN A 10 -4.83 15.45 -4.29
C ASN A 10 -3.82 14.74 -3.37
N LEU A 11 -3.72 15.19 -2.12
CA LEU A 11 -2.82 14.62 -1.12
C LEU A 11 -3.64 13.71 -0.19
N LEU A 12 -3.43 12.40 -0.29
CA LEU A 12 -4.03 11.41 0.59
C LEU A 12 -2.95 10.81 1.48
N SER A 13 -3.06 11.00 2.80
CA SER A 13 -2.16 10.40 3.79
C SER A 13 -2.93 9.39 4.63
N ILE A 14 -2.55 8.12 4.54
CA ILE A 14 -3.12 7.04 5.36
C ILE A 14 -2.13 6.74 6.48
N ILE A 15 -2.49 7.11 7.72
CA ILE A 15 -1.68 6.83 8.91
C ILE A 15 -2.29 5.63 9.63
N ALA A 16 -1.66 4.48 9.48
CA ALA A 16 -1.94 3.28 10.24
C ALA A 16 -0.98 3.20 11.44
N SER A 17 -1.51 3.04 12.66
CA SER A 17 -0.69 2.96 13.89
C SER A 17 -1.13 1.81 14.79
N PRO A 18 -0.90 0.54 14.38
CA PRO A 18 -1.21 -0.61 15.22
C PRO A 18 -0.35 -0.57 16.49
N ARG A 19 -0.95 -0.91 17.63
CA ARG A 19 -0.27 -1.03 18.92
C ARG A 19 -0.55 -2.41 19.49
N LEU A 20 0.48 -3.07 19.99
CA LEU A 20 0.40 -4.43 20.51
C LEU A 20 1.35 -4.58 21.68
N VAL A 21 0.91 -5.32 22.70
CA VAL A 21 1.72 -5.69 23.85
C VAL A 21 2.04 -7.17 23.72
N ALA A 22 3.30 -7.53 23.91
CA ALA A 22 3.79 -8.90 23.79
C ALA A 22 4.79 -9.19 24.91
N SER A 23 4.77 -10.42 25.40
CA SER A 23 5.72 -10.88 26.42
C SER A 23 7.04 -11.29 25.79
N HIS A 24 8.11 -11.30 26.59
CA HIS A 24 9.43 -11.77 26.17
C HIS A 24 9.36 -13.17 25.51
N GLN A 25 9.90 -13.28 24.29
CA GLN A 25 9.92 -14.51 23.48
C GLN A 25 8.54 -15.11 23.17
N LYS A 26 7.46 -14.32 23.28
CA LYS A 26 6.10 -14.76 22.93
C LYS A 26 5.63 -14.03 21.67
N PRO A 27 5.19 -14.77 20.64
CA PRO A 27 4.57 -14.15 19.48
C PRO A 27 3.26 -13.48 19.89
N ALA A 28 2.97 -12.35 19.29
CA ALA A 28 1.69 -11.67 19.39
C ALA A 28 1.31 -11.13 18.02
N SER A 29 0.01 -11.06 17.75
CA SER A 29 -0.52 -10.50 16.50
C SER A 29 -1.72 -9.60 16.74
N ILE A 30 -1.88 -8.62 15.85
CA ILE A 30 -3.06 -7.77 15.75
C ILE A 30 -3.44 -7.66 14.27
N GLN A 31 -4.73 -7.76 13.96
CA GLN A 31 -5.25 -7.63 12.60
C GLN A 31 -6.58 -6.87 12.63
N GLN A 32 -6.78 -5.98 11.67
CA GLN A 32 -7.99 -5.20 11.47
C GLN A 32 -8.28 -5.11 9.96
N GLY A 33 -9.48 -5.50 9.55
CA GLY A 33 -9.93 -5.33 8.18
C GLY A 33 -11.12 -6.22 7.87
N THR A 34 -11.21 -6.64 6.61
CA THR A 34 -12.34 -7.44 6.11
C THR A 34 -11.84 -8.64 5.32
N GLU A 35 -12.67 -9.68 5.29
CA GLU A 35 -12.46 -10.84 4.42
C GLU A 35 -13.30 -10.68 3.16
N ILE A 36 -12.67 -10.87 2.00
CA ILE A 36 -13.33 -10.80 0.69
C ILE A 36 -13.57 -12.24 0.20
N PRO A 37 -14.83 -12.63 -0.09
CA PRO A 37 -15.13 -13.95 -0.62
C PRO A 37 -14.84 -14.04 -2.13
N TYR A 38 -14.18 -15.12 -2.52
CA TYR A 38 -13.91 -15.52 -3.91
C TYR A 38 -14.63 -16.84 -4.19
N VAL A 39 -15.54 -16.83 -5.16
CA VAL A 39 -16.22 -18.04 -5.61
C VAL A 39 -15.37 -18.70 -6.69
N THR A 40 -14.86 -19.89 -6.42
CA THR A 40 -14.17 -20.74 -7.40
C THR A 40 -15.09 -21.91 -7.79
N ASN A 41 -15.28 -22.13 -9.08
CA ASN A 41 -16.03 -23.28 -9.58
C ASN A 41 -15.05 -24.37 -10.01
N THR A 42 -15.01 -25.47 -9.25
CA THR A 42 -14.24 -26.67 -9.61
C THR A 42 -15.21 -27.85 -9.66
N ASP A 43 -15.20 -28.61 -10.76
CA ASP A 43 -15.96 -29.85 -10.92
C ASP A 43 -17.46 -29.74 -10.59
N LYS A 44 -18.14 -28.72 -11.12
CA LYS A 44 -19.59 -28.45 -10.92
C LYS A 44 -19.99 -28.18 -9.45
N LYS A 45 -19.03 -27.93 -8.56
CA LYS A 45 -19.26 -27.44 -7.20
C LYS A 45 -18.69 -26.04 -7.05
N SER A 46 -19.48 -25.13 -6.46
CA SER A 46 -19.02 -23.80 -6.10
C SER A 46 -18.38 -23.86 -4.71
N HIS A 47 -17.12 -23.44 -4.61
CA HIS A 47 -16.39 -23.31 -3.35
C HIS A 47 -16.12 -21.83 -3.09
N VAL A 48 -16.37 -21.37 -1.86
CA VAL A 48 -16.12 -20.00 -1.43
C VAL A 48 -14.83 -19.96 -0.64
N GLN A 49 -13.82 -19.23 -1.13
CA GLN A 49 -12.58 -18.96 -0.43
C GLN A 49 -12.55 -17.52 0.06
N PHE A 50 -12.23 -17.30 1.33
CA PHE A 50 -12.04 -15.96 1.87
C PHE A 50 -10.58 -15.52 1.72
N LYS A 51 -10.35 -14.25 1.37
CA LYS A 51 -9.03 -13.62 1.35
C LYS A 51 -9.03 -12.36 2.19
N ASP A 52 -7.97 -12.20 2.98
CA ASP A 52 -7.87 -11.12 3.95
C ASP A 52 -7.41 -9.81 3.30
N ALA A 53 -8.22 -8.78 3.47
CA ALA A 53 -7.86 -7.39 3.24
C ALA A 53 -7.73 -6.70 4.60
N VAL A 54 -6.64 -7.03 5.30
CA VAL A 54 -6.36 -6.57 6.67
C VAL A 54 -5.08 -5.75 6.76
N LEU A 55 -5.12 -4.75 7.62
CA LEU A 55 -3.94 -4.17 8.25
C LEU A 55 -3.60 -5.05 9.47
N GLY A 56 -2.36 -5.52 9.55
CA GLY A 56 -1.92 -6.37 10.63
C GLY A 56 -0.45 -6.24 10.95
N MET A 57 -0.11 -6.66 12.16
CA MET A 57 1.26 -6.74 12.65
C MET A 57 1.40 -8.00 13.51
N GLU A 58 2.42 -8.78 13.23
CA GLU A 58 2.88 -9.89 14.05
C GLU A 58 4.29 -9.55 14.55
N VAL A 59 4.52 -9.76 15.84
CA VAL A 59 5.79 -9.46 16.49
C VAL A 59 6.18 -10.56 17.47
N THR A 60 7.45 -10.92 17.47
CA THR A 60 8.06 -11.70 18.54
C THR A 60 9.23 -10.90 19.13
N PRO A 61 9.08 -10.32 20.33
CA PRO A 61 10.13 -9.52 20.93
C PRO A 61 11.08 -10.37 21.78
N THR A 62 12.37 -10.07 21.69
CA THR A 62 13.43 -10.58 22.55
C THR A 62 14.12 -9.41 23.23
N ILE A 63 14.11 -9.41 24.56
CA ILE A 63 14.71 -8.38 25.39
C ILE A 63 16.15 -8.80 25.67
N SER A 64 17.11 -7.96 25.26
CA SER A 64 18.53 -8.15 25.54
C SER A 64 18.92 -7.51 26.87
N ARG A 65 20.07 -7.93 27.42
CA ARG A 65 20.61 -7.43 28.69
C ARG A 65 20.96 -5.93 28.64
N ASP A 66 21.22 -5.38 27.46
CA ASP A 66 21.57 -3.98 27.23
C ASP A 66 20.35 -3.04 27.06
N ASN A 67 19.15 -3.44 27.53
CA ASN A 67 17.89 -2.71 27.29
C ASN A 67 17.56 -2.47 25.80
N LYS A 68 18.11 -3.33 24.93
CA LYS A 68 17.74 -3.39 23.51
C LYS A 68 16.64 -4.43 23.33
N VAL A 69 15.73 -4.13 22.42
CA VAL A 69 14.63 -5.01 22.03
C VAL A 69 14.90 -5.45 20.59
N GLU A 70 15.19 -6.73 20.44
CA GLU A 70 15.18 -7.40 19.16
C GLU A 70 13.74 -7.79 18.84
N MET A 71 13.28 -7.55 17.61
CA MET A 71 11.92 -7.83 17.18
C MET A 71 11.95 -8.50 15.82
N VAL A 72 11.40 -9.70 15.75
CA VAL A 72 10.99 -10.29 14.48
C VAL A 72 9.61 -9.75 14.16
N LEU A 73 9.50 -8.96 13.09
CA LEU A 73 8.31 -8.22 12.70
C LEU A 73 7.80 -8.68 11.35
N LYS A 74 6.48 -8.88 11.25
CA LYS A 74 5.75 -9.01 10.00
C LYS A 74 4.59 -8.02 10.01
N ILE A 75 4.67 -7.00 9.18
CA ILE A 75 3.64 -5.97 9.03
C ILE A 75 2.98 -6.18 7.67
N SER A 76 1.67 -6.23 7.63
CA SER A 76 0.88 -6.39 6.41
C SER A 76 -0.16 -5.28 6.31
N HIS A 77 -0.24 -4.64 5.16
CA HIS A 77 -1.32 -3.74 4.80
C HIS A 77 -1.91 -4.23 3.48
N ASN A 78 -3.01 -4.97 3.60
CA ASN A 78 -3.73 -5.53 2.47
C ASN A 78 -5.03 -4.75 2.29
N SER A 79 -5.18 -4.04 1.18
CA SER A 79 -6.37 -3.24 0.89
C SER A 79 -7.10 -3.78 -0.33
N PRO A 80 -8.45 -3.76 -0.34
CA PRO A 80 -9.21 -4.04 -1.56
C PRO A 80 -8.83 -3.02 -2.64
N ASP A 81 -8.58 -3.50 -3.85
CA ASP A 81 -8.36 -2.67 -5.03
C ASP A 81 -9.51 -2.87 -6.03
N THR A 82 -9.50 -2.10 -7.10
CA THR A 82 -10.51 -2.09 -8.16
C THR A 82 -10.84 -3.50 -8.66
N ALA A 83 -12.12 -3.70 -8.97
CA ALA A 83 -12.59 -4.93 -9.57
C ALA A 83 -11.89 -5.12 -10.93
N ILE A 84 -11.12 -6.19 -11.06
CA ILE A 84 -10.61 -6.63 -12.36
C ILE A 84 -11.77 -7.38 -13.02
N THR A 85 -12.31 -6.80 -14.08
CA THR A 85 -13.32 -7.46 -14.92
C THR A 85 -12.61 -8.42 -15.86
N THR A 86 -12.46 -9.68 -15.45
CA THR A 86 -12.17 -10.77 -16.41
C THR A 86 -13.50 -11.29 -16.92
N SER A 87 -13.75 -11.15 -18.22
CA SER A 87 -14.85 -11.58 -19.13
C SER A 87 -16.08 -12.38 -18.64
N GLN A 88 -16.10 -13.04 -17.48
CA GLN A 88 -17.27 -13.69 -16.89
C GLN A 88 -17.45 -13.48 -15.37
N ASN A 89 -16.50 -12.87 -14.63
CA ASN A 89 -16.59 -12.67 -13.19
C ASN A 89 -15.92 -11.35 -12.73
N HIS A 90 -16.58 -10.63 -11.81
CA HIS A 90 -16.00 -9.48 -11.11
C HIS A 90 -15.15 -9.98 -9.94
N HIS A 91 -13.82 -9.97 -10.09
CA HIS A 91 -12.91 -10.28 -8.99
C HIS A 91 -12.30 -8.98 -8.45
N LEU A 92 -12.44 -8.71 -7.16
CA LEU A 92 -11.65 -7.65 -6.54
C LEU A 92 -10.18 -8.06 -6.54
N SER A 93 -9.30 -7.14 -6.92
CA SER A 93 -7.87 -7.33 -6.67
C SER A 93 -7.56 -6.91 -5.22
N ILE A 94 -6.49 -7.44 -4.65
CA ILE A 94 -6.02 -7.04 -3.32
C ILE A 94 -4.61 -6.49 -3.48
N ASN A 95 -4.44 -5.23 -3.15
CA ASN A 95 -3.13 -4.61 -3.05
C ASN A 95 -2.48 -5.08 -1.75
N LYS A 96 -1.31 -5.72 -1.87
CA LYS A 96 -0.56 -6.23 -0.72
C LYS A 96 0.69 -5.41 -0.49
N GLN A 97 0.87 -4.92 0.72
CA GLN A 97 2.08 -4.25 1.18
C GLN A 97 2.56 -4.96 2.44
N GLU A 98 3.61 -5.76 2.32
CA GLU A 98 4.09 -6.58 3.42
C GLU A 98 5.58 -6.33 3.66
N ILE A 99 5.97 -6.24 4.93
CA ILE A 99 7.36 -6.12 5.37
C ILE A 99 7.61 -7.19 6.41
N ALA A 100 8.59 -8.05 6.16
CA ALA A 100 9.09 -9.04 7.11
C ALA A 100 10.57 -8.76 7.37
N THR A 101 10.92 -8.49 8.62
CA THR A 101 12.29 -8.11 9.00
C THR A 101 12.59 -8.50 10.44
N SER A 102 13.88 -8.59 10.77
CA SER A 102 14.36 -8.67 12.15
C SER A 102 15.23 -7.46 12.43
N VAL A 103 14.90 -6.72 13.49
CA VAL A 103 15.62 -5.49 13.85
C VAL A 103 15.89 -5.43 15.35
N THR A 104 16.97 -4.76 15.72
CA THR A 104 17.32 -4.49 17.11
C THR A 104 17.28 -2.99 17.34
N VAL A 105 16.43 -2.56 18.27
CA VAL A 105 16.18 -1.14 18.58
C VAL A 105 16.31 -0.94 20.09
N LYS A 106 16.78 0.23 20.52
CA LYS A 106 16.81 0.55 21.96
C LYS A 106 15.39 0.83 22.45
N ASN A 107 15.14 0.58 23.74
CA ASN A 107 13.88 0.94 24.36
C ASN A 107 13.55 2.44 24.17
N ASN A 108 12.33 2.77 23.75
CA ASN A 108 11.83 4.11 23.40
C ASN A 108 12.48 4.80 22.19
N ASP A 109 13.42 4.17 21.48
CA ASP A 109 13.96 4.72 20.24
C ASP A 109 13.08 4.33 19.04
N THR A 110 12.94 5.22 18.07
CA THR A 110 12.21 4.94 16.83
C THR A 110 13.17 4.53 15.73
N LEU A 111 12.94 3.37 15.13
CA LEU A 111 13.66 2.91 13.94
C LEU A 111 12.76 3.01 12.70
N ILE A 112 13.35 3.47 11.60
CA ILE A 112 12.75 3.40 10.27
C ILE A 112 13.10 2.04 9.66
N LEU A 113 12.11 1.19 9.44
CA LEU A 113 12.32 -0.15 8.87
C LEU A 113 12.61 -0.10 7.36
N GLY A 114 12.09 0.93 6.70
CA GLY A 114 12.22 1.13 5.26
C GLY A 114 10.95 1.71 4.66
N GLY A 115 10.88 1.66 3.32
CA GLY A 115 9.74 2.15 2.57
C GLY A 115 9.74 1.73 1.11
N ILE A 116 8.57 1.82 0.48
CA ILE A 116 8.39 1.57 -0.96
C ILE A 116 8.03 2.90 -1.60
N PHE A 117 8.85 3.35 -2.56
CA PHE A 117 8.59 4.53 -3.38
C PHE A 117 8.08 4.08 -4.74
N GLN A 118 6.89 4.55 -5.13
CA GLN A 118 6.31 4.31 -6.45
C GLN A 118 5.98 5.65 -7.08
N GLN A 119 6.43 5.83 -8.32
CA GLN A 119 6.04 6.97 -9.15
C GLN A 119 5.53 6.44 -10.49
N LYS A 120 4.28 6.78 -10.82
CA LYS A 120 3.67 6.49 -12.11
C LYS A 120 3.42 7.81 -12.83
N GLN A 121 4.00 7.95 -14.01
CA GLN A 121 3.79 9.12 -14.86
C GLN A 121 3.06 8.68 -16.13
N GLU A 122 1.89 9.25 -16.37
CA GLU A 122 1.10 9.07 -17.58
C GLU A 122 1.05 10.40 -18.32
N LYS A 123 1.45 10.38 -19.60
CA LYS A 123 1.35 11.53 -20.49
C LYS A 123 0.44 11.13 -21.65
N THR A 124 -0.66 11.85 -21.82
CA THR A 124 -1.62 11.66 -22.90
C THR A 124 -1.63 12.92 -23.76
N GLU A 125 -1.31 12.76 -25.04
CA GLU A 125 -1.40 13.85 -26.02
C GLU A 125 -2.53 13.53 -26.99
N ALA A 126 -3.51 14.42 -27.09
CA ALA A 126 -4.60 14.33 -28.04
C ALA A 126 -4.55 15.56 -28.95
N GLY A 127 -4.56 15.37 -30.27
CA GLY A 127 -4.49 16.48 -31.22
C GLY A 127 -5.17 16.14 -32.53
N ILE A 128 -5.44 17.17 -33.34
CA ILE A 128 -6.00 16.98 -34.67
C ILE A 128 -4.91 16.44 -35.61
N PRO A 129 -5.11 15.29 -36.29
CA PRO A 129 -4.16 14.79 -37.29
C PRO A 129 -3.80 15.87 -38.32
N PHE A 130 -2.56 15.90 -38.80
CA PHE A 130 -2.00 16.91 -39.73
C PHE A 130 -1.73 18.29 -39.12
N LEU A 131 -2.69 18.89 -38.39
CA LEU A 131 -2.52 20.21 -37.77
C LEU A 131 -1.60 20.19 -36.54
N SER A 132 -1.55 19.08 -35.81
CA SER A 132 -0.67 18.89 -34.65
C SER A 132 0.82 18.79 -35.00
N GLN A 133 1.16 18.52 -36.27
CA GLN A 133 2.53 18.32 -36.74
C GLN A 133 3.16 19.57 -37.36
N LEU A 134 2.39 20.68 -37.48
CA LEU A 134 2.90 21.93 -38.02
C LEU A 134 3.94 22.54 -37.07
N PRO A 135 5.15 22.87 -37.53
CA PRO A 135 6.11 23.62 -36.73
C PRO A 135 5.49 24.97 -36.32
N LEU A 136 5.77 25.42 -35.09
CA LEU A 136 5.26 26.66 -34.45
C LEU A 136 3.77 26.69 -34.07
N LEU A 137 2.87 26.05 -34.84
CA LEU A 137 1.42 26.13 -34.62
C LEU A 137 0.80 24.86 -34.04
N GLY A 138 1.50 23.72 -34.10
CA GLY A 138 0.99 22.42 -33.64
C GLY A 138 0.49 22.42 -32.19
N ASN A 139 1.16 23.16 -31.30
CA ASN A 139 0.82 23.25 -29.88
C ASN A 139 -0.56 23.88 -29.60
N LEU A 140 -1.09 24.67 -30.53
CA LEU A 140 -2.44 25.27 -30.41
C LEU A 140 -3.56 24.27 -30.76
N PHE A 141 -3.20 23.16 -31.43
CA PHE A 141 -4.11 22.10 -31.88
C PHE A 141 -3.87 20.77 -31.17
N THR A 142 -3.03 20.78 -30.13
CA THR A 142 -2.78 19.65 -29.24
C THR A 142 -3.27 19.97 -27.83
N ASN A 143 -3.81 18.97 -27.18
CA ASN A 143 -4.16 18.98 -25.78
C ASN A 143 -3.31 17.91 -25.07
N SER A 144 -2.46 18.35 -24.14
CA SER A 144 -1.61 17.46 -23.36
C SER A 144 -2.17 17.33 -21.95
N PHE A 145 -2.41 16.09 -21.53
CA PHE A 145 -2.73 15.75 -20.16
C PHE A 145 -1.54 15.03 -19.55
N GLN A 146 -1.08 15.48 -18.39
CA GLN A 146 -0.05 14.83 -17.62
C GLN A 146 -0.62 14.46 -16.26
N HIS A 147 -0.52 13.18 -15.91
CA HIS A 147 -0.93 12.63 -14.63
C HIS A 147 0.30 12.02 -13.94
N ILE A 148 0.60 12.46 -12.73
CA ILE A 148 1.71 11.92 -11.92
C ILE A 148 1.10 11.39 -10.62
N ASP A 149 1.18 10.08 -10.41
CA ASP A 149 0.80 9.41 -9.17
C ASP A 149 2.08 9.05 -8.41
N ARG A 150 2.21 9.54 -7.17
CA ARG A 150 3.34 9.26 -6.27
C ARG A 150 2.82 8.60 -5.01
N ARG A 151 3.34 7.41 -4.69
CA ARG A 151 2.98 6.66 -3.49
C ARG A 151 4.24 6.34 -2.70
N VAL A 152 4.22 6.68 -1.42
CA VAL A 152 5.33 6.42 -0.50
C VAL A 152 4.78 5.69 0.72
N LEU A 153 5.26 4.48 0.96
CA LEU A 153 5.04 3.77 2.22
C LEU A 153 6.29 3.96 3.08
N ILE A 154 6.15 4.41 4.32
CA ILE A 154 7.25 4.47 5.31
C ILE A 154 6.76 3.79 6.57
N VAL A 155 7.60 2.91 7.13
CA VAL A 155 7.25 2.18 8.36
C VAL A 155 8.19 2.55 9.50
N PHE A 156 7.59 3.01 10.58
CA PHE A 156 8.26 3.36 11.84
C PHE A 156 7.91 2.34 12.91
N ILE A 157 8.88 1.98 13.73
CA ILE A 157 8.65 1.14 14.90
C ILE A 157 9.30 1.76 16.13
N THR A 158 8.59 1.74 17.25
CA THR A 158 9.08 2.24 18.54
C THR A 158 8.74 1.19 19.61
N PRO A 159 9.69 0.36 20.04
CA PRO A 159 9.46 -0.56 21.14
C PRO A 159 9.39 0.20 22.46
N LYS A 160 8.46 -0.20 23.33
CA LYS A 160 8.35 0.30 24.70
C LYS A 160 8.33 -0.88 25.66
N LEU A 161 9.35 -0.99 26.49
CA LEU A 161 9.37 -1.90 27.63
C LEU A 161 8.38 -1.40 28.67
N ILE A 162 7.47 -2.27 29.11
CA ILE A 162 6.51 -2.00 30.15
C ILE A 162 6.84 -2.97 31.28
N ASN A 163 7.14 -2.45 32.47
CA ASN A 163 7.22 -3.25 33.67
C ASN A 163 5.79 -3.38 34.20
N ILE A 164 5.26 -4.59 34.15
CA ILE A 164 3.97 -4.98 34.73
C ILE A 164 4.24 -5.85 35.94
#